data_AF-A0A7Y5DLH6-F1
#
_entry.id   AF-A0A7Y5DLH6-F1
#
_cell.length_a   1.000
_cell.length_b   1.000
_cell.length_c   1.000
_cell.angle_alpha   90.00
_cell.angle_beta   90.00
_cell.angle_gamma   90.00
#
_symmetry.space_group_name_H-M   'P 1'
#
loop_
_entity.id
_entity.type
_entity.pdbx_description
1 polymer ?
#
loop_
_entity_poly.entity_id
_entity_poly.type
_entity_poly.pdbx_seq_one_letter_code
_entity_poly.pdbx_strand_id
1 'polypeptide(L)' 'GEFRFGTDHAVYVRHALMVMRRHRAQFDWLIEDPEDFQQRPGGWPETRYEHKARTVYGHEVWYFRWRRT' A
#
# COMPACT_ATOMS: atom_id res chain seq x y z
N GLY A 1 -11.07 -2.43 -12.70
CA GLY A 1 -10.96 -1.35 -11.69
C GLY A 1 -9.75 -1.61 -10.82
N GLU A 2 -9.17 -0.58 -10.18
CA GLU A 2 -7.96 -0.70 -9.36
C GLU A 2 -8.29 -0.51 -7.87
N PHE A 3 -7.80 -1.42 -7.03
CA PHE A 3 -7.84 -1.30 -5.58
C PHE A 3 -6.47 -0.83 -5.09
N ARG A 4 -6.44 0.30 -4.39
CA ARG A 4 -5.23 0.92 -3.85
C ARG A 4 -5.34 1.00 -2.33
N PHE A 5 -4.26 0.65 -1.64
CA PHE A 5 -4.19 0.62 -0.18
C PHE A 5 -2.87 1.26 0.27
N GLY A 6 -2.89 2.05 1.34
CA GLY A 6 -1.70 2.67 1.91
C GLY A 6 -1.74 2.67 3.43
N THR A 7 -0.61 2.39 4.10
CA THR A 7 -0.50 2.41 5.56
C THR A 7 0.93 2.59 6.03
N ASP A 8 1.11 3.19 7.20
CA ASP A 8 2.37 3.32 7.96
C ASP A 8 2.48 2.32 9.11
N HIS A 9 1.51 1.40 9.25
CA HIS A 9 1.39 0.50 10.39
C HIS A 9 1.67 -0.96 10.00
N ALA A 10 2.77 -1.54 10.50
CA ALA A 10 3.25 -2.86 10.11
C ALA A 10 2.21 -3.99 10.29
N VAL A 11 1.41 -3.96 11.36
CA VAL A 11 0.32 -4.93 11.59
C VAL A 11 -0.75 -4.87 10.49
N TYR A 12 -1.09 -3.66 10.01
CA TYR A 12 -2.08 -3.48 8.96
C TYR A 12 -1.55 -3.89 7.59
N VAL A 13 -0.27 -3.64 7.29
CA VAL A 13 0.37 -4.20 6.08
C VAL A 13 0.22 -5.72 6.06
N ARG A 14 0.66 -6.39 7.12
CA ARG A 14 0.60 -7.85 7.20
C ARG A 14 -0.85 -8.35 7.03
N HIS A 15 -1.80 -7.71 7.70
CA HIS A 15 -3.21 -8.08 7.60
C HIS A 15 -3.74 -7.90 6.17
N ALA A 16 -3.49 -6.77 5.52
CA ALA A 16 -3.93 -6.49 4.16
C ALA A 16 -3.36 -7.52 3.16
N LEU A 17 -2.07 -7.83 3.25
CA LEU A 17 -1.43 -8.83 2.39
C LEU A 17 -2.03 -10.23 2.61
N MET A 18 -2.27 -10.63 3.87
CA MET A 18 -2.92 -11.90 4.17
C MET A 18 -4.33 -11.99 3.59
N VAL A 19 -5.13 -10.92 3.71
CA VAL A 19 -6.49 -10.88 3.17
C VAL A 19 -6.45 -10.95 1.64
N MET A 20 -5.68 -10.08 0.99
CA MET A 20 -5.66 -10.00 -0.48
C MET A 20 -5.10 -11.28 -1.13
N ARG A 21 -4.17 -11.98 -0.47
CA ARG A 21 -3.67 -13.28 -0.93
C ARG A 21 -4.79 -14.33 -1.09
N ARG A 22 -5.86 -14.26 -0.27
CA ARG A 22 -7.03 -15.16 -0.38
C ARG A 22 -7.90 -14.85 -1.60
N HIS A 23 -7.79 -13.64 -2.15
CA HIS A 23 -8.59 -13.17 -3.28
C HIS A 23 -7.80 -13.12 -4.61
N ARG A 24 -6.68 -13.84 -4.71
CA ARG A 24 -5.80 -13.87 -5.91
C ARG A 24 -6.49 -14.29 -7.22
N ALA A 25 -7.67 -14.88 -7.17
CA ALA A 25 -8.45 -15.26 -8.35
C ALA A 25 -9.30 -14.10 -8.91
N GLN A 26 -9.45 -13.01 -8.15
CA GLN A 26 -10.28 -11.84 -8.50
C GLN A 26 -9.43 -10.58 -8.66
N PHE A 27 -8.17 -10.62 -8.22
CA PHE A 27 -7.28 -9.48 -8.15
C PHE A 27 -5.86 -9.86 -8.58
N ASP A 28 -5.37 -9.20 -9.61
CA ASP A 28 -3.99 -9.22 -10.05
C ASP A 28 -3.15 -8.33 -9.13
N TRP A 29 -1.96 -8.81 -8.74
CA TRP A 29 -0.95 -8.06 -7.99
C TRP A 29 -0.14 -7.16 -8.94
N LEU A 30 0.07 -5.88 -8.59
CA LEU A 30 0.70 -4.88 -9.47
C LEU A 30 2.05 -4.35 -8.94
N ILE A 31 2.73 -5.10 -8.08
CA ILE A 31 4.01 -4.70 -7.48
C ILE A 31 5.08 -5.65 -7.99
N GLU A 32 6.11 -5.13 -8.63
CA GLU A 32 7.23 -5.91 -9.18
C GLU A 32 8.48 -5.70 -8.32
N ASP A 33 8.70 -4.48 -7.84
CA ASP A 33 9.89 -4.08 -7.09
C ASP A 33 9.57 -3.39 -5.75
N PRO A 34 10.55 -3.28 -4.83
CA PRO A 34 10.38 -2.55 -3.56
C PRO A 34 9.86 -1.12 -3.73
N GLU A 35 10.34 -0.42 -4.75
CA GLU A 35 10.00 0.96 -5.05
C GLU A 35 8.50 1.13 -5.35
N ASP A 36 7.87 0.13 -5.97
CA ASP A 36 6.44 0.17 -6.32
C ASP A 36 5.53 0.30 -5.11
N PHE A 37 5.99 -0.19 -3.96
CA PHE A 37 5.24 -0.11 -2.70
C PHE A 37 5.83 0.83 -1.68
N GLN A 38 7.03 1.38 -1.87
CA GLN A 38 7.62 2.38 -0.98
C GLN A 38 7.29 3.82 -1.42
N GLN A 39 6.97 4.01 -2.70
CA GLN A 39 6.67 5.31 -3.30
C GLN A 39 5.17 5.53 -3.43
N ARG A 40 4.73 6.75 -3.14
CA ARG A 40 3.31 7.13 -3.26
C ARG A 40 2.88 7.12 -4.73
N PRO A 41 1.81 6.39 -5.10
CA PRO A 41 1.31 6.39 -6.47
C PRO A 41 0.79 7.77 -6.91
N GLY A 42 0.95 8.07 -8.20
CA GLY A 42 0.40 9.29 -8.79
C GLY A 42 -1.13 9.41 -8.62
N GLY A 43 -1.61 10.62 -8.38
CA GLY A 43 -3.03 10.90 -8.15
C GLY A 43 -3.53 10.63 -6.72
N TRP A 44 -2.64 10.29 -5.79
CA TRP A 44 -2.92 10.24 -4.36
C TRP A 44 -2.28 11.42 -3.62
N PRO A 45 -3.07 12.31 -3.00
CA PRO A 45 -2.50 13.39 -2.20
C PRO A 45 -1.86 12.84 -0.93
N GLU A 46 -0.81 13.52 -0.45
CA GLU A 46 -0.23 13.22 0.86
C GLU A 46 -1.29 13.41 1.95
N THR A 47 -1.36 12.46 2.88
CA THR A 47 -2.16 12.67 4.08
C THR A 47 -1.35 13.32 5.19
N ARG A 48 -2.01 14.05 6.09
CA ARG A 48 -1.35 14.59 7.30
C ARG A 48 -0.66 13.50 8.12
N TYR A 49 -1.22 12.30 8.18
CA TYR A 49 -0.65 11.17 8.94
C TYR A 49 0.56 10.59 8.26
N GLU A 50 0.55 10.47 6.93
CA GLU A 50 1.72 10.08 6.13
C GLU A 50 2.88 11.07 6.33
N HIS A 51 2.59 12.37 6.27
CA HIS A 51 3.59 13.39 6.55
C HIS A 51 4.20 13.22 7.95
N LYS A 52 3.34 13.07 8.97
CA LYS A 52 3.76 12.85 10.37
C LYS A 52 4.56 11.56 10.54
N ALA A 53 4.16 10.48 9.89
CA ALA A 53 4.84 9.19 9.92
C ALA A 53 6.29 9.33 9.44
N ARG A 54 6.50 10.01 8.31
CA ARG A 54 7.83 10.22 7.73
C ARG A 54 8.68 11.23 8.51
N THR A 55 8.12 12.38 8.90
CA THR A 55 8.93 13.49 9.45
C THR A 55 9.10 13.46 10.96
N VAL A 56 8.16 12.87 11.70
CA VAL A 56 8.18 12.87 13.19
C VAL A 56 8.58 11.51 13.73
N TYR A 57 8.05 10.43 13.18
CA TYR A 57 8.25 9.09 13.70
C TYR A 57 9.27 8.26 12.93
N GLY A 58 9.70 8.71 11.74
CA GLY A 58 10.61 7.95 10.89
C GLY A 58 10.02 6.59 10.43
N HIS A 59 8.70 6.49 10.40
CA HIS A 59 8.02 5.28 9.96
C HIS A 59 8.04 5.16 8.43
N GLU A 60 8.20 3.93 7.96
CA GLU A 60 7.94 3.58 6.56
C GLU A 60 6.44 3.70 6.26
N VAL A 61 6.12 4.15 5.05
CA VAL A 61 4.75 4.13 4.53
C VAL A 61 4.76 3.28 3.28
N TRP A 62 3.86 2.30 3.24
CA TRP A 62 3.76 1.34 2.16
C TRP A 62 2.46 1.51 1.37
N TYR A 63 2.51 1.32 0.07
CA TYR A 63 1.40 1.46 -0.86
C TYR A 63 1.26 0.18 -1.71
N PHE A 64 0.08 -0.41 -1.74
CA PHE A 64 -0.16 -1.64 -2.49
C PHE A 64 -1.30 -1.45 -3.48
N ARG A 65 -1.15 -2.06 -4.65
CA ARG A 65 -2.09 -1.91 -5.77
C ARG A 65 -2.46 -3.28 -6.33
N TRP A 66 -3.75 -3.44 -6.59
CA TRP A 66 -4.31 -4.61 -7.27
C TRP A 66 -5.24 -4.17 -8.39
N ARG A 67 -5.29 -4.94 -9.47
CA ARG A 67 -6.29 -4.76 -10.53
C ARG A 67 -7.33 -5.87 -10.41
N ARG A 68 -8.61 -5.51 -10.38
CA ARG A 68 -9.69 -6.49 -10.49
C ARG A 68 -9.62 -7.15 -11.88
N THR A 69 -9.54 -8.48 -11.89
CA THR A 69 -9.56 -9.32 -13.10
C THR A 69 -10.92 -9.24 -13.78
#